data_AF-A0A5C4YBP0-F1
#
_entry.id   AF-A0A5C4YBP0-F1
#
_cell.length_a   1.000
_cell.length_b   1.000
_cell.length_c   1.000
_cell.angle_alpha   90.00
_cell.angle_beta   90.00
_cell.angle_gamma   90.00
#
_symmetry.space_group_name_H-M   'P 1'
#
loop_
_entity.id
_entity.type
_entity.pdbx_description
1 polymer ?
#
loop_
_entity_poly.entity_id
_entity_poly.type
_entity_poly.pdbx_seq_one_letter_code
_entity_poly.pdbx_strand_id
1 'polypeptide(L)'
;MLRNTCFPYILPIDYIISLFDIIWNKGCKRAVFNNRKTFAGLVRVLTENSSIEPHQDIFKRDDEITWNDNGQIKEQIAFNFFLDNAEDGGEMELWNWKPSDDEYRKFQHTNIKLNYGLDRSKISLPYTTYKPKLGEIVLFNPRYVHAVKKVNKGIRLTISCFLSVNKNEELVVWS
;
A
#
# COMPACT_ATOMS: atom_id res chain seq x y z
N MET A 1 -14.40 6.71 14.55
CA MET A 1 -14.27 5.30 14.96
C MET A 1 -12.82 4.96 15.33
N LEU A 2 -11.85 4.91 14.39
CA LEU A 2 -10.45 4.54 14.69
C LEU A 2 -9.75 5.41 15.76
N ARG A 3 -9.90 6.74 15.72
CA ARG A 3 -9.36 7.63 16.77
C ARG A 3 -9.88 7.29 18.17
N ASN A 4 -11.16 6.88 18.26
CA ASN A 4 -11.77 6.51 19.54
C ASN A 4 -11.23 5.15 20.02
N THR A 5 -10.98 4.22 19.09
CA THR A 5 -10.39 2.90 19.42
C THR A 5 -8.97 3.03 19.99
N CYS A 6 -8.19 4.00 19.52
CA CYS A 6 -6.83 4.21 20.02
C CYS A 6 -6.77 5.07 21.29
N PHE A 7 -7.84 5.80 21.65
CA PHE A 7 -7.86 6.69 22.81
C PHE A 7 -7.52 5.92 24.11
N PRO A 8 -6.65 6.46 25.00
CA PRO A 8 -6.09 7.81 25.00
C PRO A 8 -4.82 8.00 24.14
N TYR A 9 -4.37 6.98 23.44
CA TYR A 9 -3.18 7.03 22.59
C TYR A 9 -3.47 7.63 21.21
N ILE A 10 -2.41 8.18 20.60
CA ILE A 10 -2.45 8.68 19.22
C ILE A 10 -2.66 7.53 18.23
N LEU A 11 -3.41 7.79 17.16
CA LEU A 11 -3.58 6.83 16.07
C LEU A 11 -2.19 6.51 15.46
N PRO A 12 -1.83 5.24 15.21
CA PRO A 12 -0.48 4.90 14.76
C PRO A 12 -0.02 5.65 13.51
N ILE A 13 -0.91 5.85 12.52
CA ILE A 13 -0.55 6.62 11.32
C ILE A 13 -0.26 8.09 11.63
N ASP A 14 -0.96 8.71 12.57
CA ASP A 14 -0.70 10.09 12.98
C ASP A 14 0.64 10.20 13.72
N TYR A 15 0.97 9.20 14.54
CA TYR A 15 2.29 9.11 15.18
C TYR A 15 3.40 8.98 14.14
N ILE A 16 3.25 8.08 13.16
CA ILE A 16 4.25 7.88 12.10
C ILE A 16 4.43 9.15 11.25
N ILE A 17 3.34 9.82 10.87
CA ILE A 17 3.42 11.10 10.14
C ILE A 17 4.18 12.14 10.96
N SER A 18 3.88 12.24 12.27
CA SER A 18 4.57 13.19 13.16
C SER A 18 6.04 12.84 13.32
N LEU A 19 6.38 11.54 13.42
CA LEU A 19 7.76 11.08 13.46
C LEU A 19 8.51 11.45 12.17
N PHE A 20 7.92 11.18 11.01
CA PHE A 20 8.48 11.56 9.71
C PHE A 20 8.63 13.08 9.56
N ASP A 21 7.72 13.86 10.12
CA ASP A 21 7.82 15.32 10.12
C ASP A 21 9.02 15.84 10.92
N ILE A 22 9.36 15.14 12.01
CA ILE A 22 10.51 15.47 12.85
C ILE A 22 11.83 15.00 12.22
N ILE A 23 11.88 13.78 11.68
CA ILE A 23 13.16 13.17 11.23
C ILE A 23 13.50 13.50 9.78
N TRP A 24 12.54 13.86 8.95
CA TRP A 24 12.79 14.26 7.57
C TRP A 24 13.06 15.76 7.52
N ASN A 25 14.20 16.18 6.98
CA ASN A 25 14.66 17.58 6.99
C ASN A 25 13.65 18.59 6.42
N LYS A 26 12.74 18.14 5.55
CA LYS A 26 11.72 18.98 4.90
C LYS A 26 10.32 18.77 5.47
N GLY A 27 10.18 17.95 6.51
CA GLY A 27 8.90 17.62 7.12
C GLY A 27 8.09 16.57 6.35
N CYS A 28 6.95 16.21 6.92
CA CYS A 28 6.02 15.22 6.42
C CYS A 28 4.58 15.66 6.66
N LYS A 29 3.75 15.60 5.62
CA LYS A 29 2.34 15.97 5.72
C LYS A 29 1.46 15.04 4.90
N ARG A 30 0.15 15.18 5.09
CA ARG A 30 -0.81 14.54 4.16
C ARG A 30 -0.79 15.30 2.84
N ALA A 31 -0.87 14.56 1.73
CA ALA A 31 -1.00 15.15 0.41
C ALA A 31 -2.28 16.00 0.34
N VAL A 32 -2.25 17.03 -0.49
CA VAL A 32 -3.41 17.86 -0.80
C VAL A 32 -3.67 17.71 -2.30
N PHE A 33 -4.81 17.14 -2.64
CA PHE A 33 -5.27 16.98 -4.02
C PHE A 33 -6.55 17.77 -4.21
N ASN A 34 -6.66 18.51 -5.30
CA ASN A 34 -7.84 19.32 -5.62
C ASN A 34 -8.25 20.23 -4.44
N ASN A 35 -7.25 20.85 -3.78
CA ASN A 35 -7.41 21.68 -2.57
C ASN A 35 -8.03 20.97 -1.35
N ARG A 36 -8.01 19.64 -1.31
CA ARG A 36 -8.51 18.85 -0.18
C ARG A 36 -7.41 17.98 0.42
N LYS A 37 -7.32 18.00 1.75
CA LYS A 37 -6.38 17.14 2.48
C LYS A 37 -6.81 15.68 2.33
N THR A 38 -5.89 14.82 1.92
CA THR A 38 -6.15 13.40 1.72
C THR A 38 -6.27 12.65 3.03
N PHE A 39 -6.98 11.52 2.97
CA PHE A 39 -6.92 10.51 4.01
C PHE A 39 -5.58 9.77 3.93
N ALA A 40 -5.08 9.28 5.06
CA ALA A 40 -3.92 8.41 5.13
C ALA A 40 -4.10 7.42 6.28
N GLY A 41 -3.79 6.15 6.03
CA GLY A 41 -3.86 5.07 7.03
C GLY A 41 -5.07 4.17 6.86
N LEU A 42 -5.28 3.65 5.65
CA LEU A 42 -6.31 2.65 5.35
C LEU A 42 -6.05 1.40 6.18
N VAL A 43 -7.02 1.02 7.01
CA VAL A 43 -6.97 -0.25 7.74
C VAL A 43 -7.44 -1.36 6.82
N ARG A 44 -6.60 -2.38 6.63
CA ARG A 44 -6.92 -3.59 5.88
C ARG A 44 -6.92 -4.80 6.81
N VAL A 45 -8.04 -5.49 6.84
CA VAL A 45 -8.25 -6.73 7.60
C VAL A 45 -8.36 -7.88 6.61
N LEU A 46 -7.47 -8.87 6.69
CA LEU A 46 -7.63 -10.14 6.00
C LEU A 46 -7.87 -11.23 7.04
N THR A 47 -9.03 -11.87 6.95
CA THR A 47 -9.40 -13.03 7.77
C THR A 47 -9.09 -14.33 7.04
N GLU A 48 -9.26 -15.46 7.72
CA GLU A 48 -9.16 -16.78 7.11
C GLU A 48 -9.89 -16.87 5.77
N ASN A 49 -9.22 -17.50 4.82
CA ASN A 49 -9.61 -17.63 3.42
C ASN A 49 -9.57 -16.36 2.55
N SER A 50 -9.07 -15.24 3.08
CA SER A 50 -8.85 -14.01 2.30
C SER A 50 -7.42 -13.92 1.78
N SER A 51 -7.27 -13.35 0.58
CA SER A 51 -5.99 -13.04 -0.08
C SER A 51 -6.09 -11.70 -0.80
N ILE A 52 -4.98 -11.23 -1.36
CA ILE A 52 -4.97 -10.15 -2.34
C ILE A 52 -4.32 -10.68 -3.61
N GLU A 53 -4.99 -10.52 -4.75
CA GLU A 53 -4.46 -10.98 -6.04
C GLU A 53 -3.17 -10.25 -6.42
N PRO A 54 -2.28 -10.86 -7.22
CA PRO A 54 -1.11 -10.17 -7.75
C PRO A 54 -1.53 -8.90 -8.50
N HIS A 55 -1.00 -7.75 -8.13
CA HIS A 55 -1.37 -6.46 -8.71
C HIS A 55 -0.19 -5.48 -8.66
N GLN A 56 -0.39 -4.30 -9.25
CA GLN A 56 0.46 -3.13 -9.08
C GLN A 56 -0.41 -1.98 -8.60
N ASP A 57 0.07 -1.16 -7.66
CA ASP A 57 -0.54 0.13 -7.37
C ASP A 57 0.19 1.19 -8.19
N ILE A 58 -0.53 1.82 -9.12
CA ILE A 58 0.00 2.92 -9.94
C ILE A 58 -1.05 4.02 -9.92
N PHE A 59 -0.88 4.99 -9.03
CA PHE A 59 -1.87 6.04 -8.84
C PHE A 59 -2.12 6.84 -10.13
N LYS A 60 -1.11 7.06 -10.96
CA LYS A 60 -1.30 7.67 -12.29
C LYS A 60 -2.28 6.90 -13.18
N ARG A 61 -2.31 5.58 -13.08
CA ARG A 61 -3.22 4.71 -13.86
C ARG A 61 -4.65 4.83 -13.36
N ASP A 62 -4.82 5.01 -12.06
CA ASP A 62 -6.12 5.07 -11.40
C ASP A 62 -6.75 6.46 -11.51
N ASP A 63 -5.94 7.52 -11.42
CA ASP A 63 -6.37 8.91 -11.57
C ASP A 63 -5.23 9.80 -12.10
N GLU A 64 -5.11 9.89 -13.42
CA GLU A 64 -4.08 10.70 -14.09
C GLU A 64 -4.26 12.20 -13.83
N ILE A 65 -5.50 12.68 -13.67
CA ILE A 65 -5.78 14.10 -13.46
C ILE A 65 -5.21 14.52 -12.10
N THR A 66 -5.54 13.77 -11.04
CA THR A 66 -5.05 14.05 -9.70
C THR A 66 -3.55 13.79 -9.58
N TRP A 67 -3.01 12.77 -10.26
CA TRP A 67 -1.56 12.54 -10.31
C TRP A 67 -0.79 13.77 -10.80
N ASN A 68 -1.32 14.46 -11.81
CA ASN A 68 -0.72 15.66 -12.39
C ASN A 68 -0.99 16.94 -11.59
N ASP A 69 -1.66 16.85 -10.43
CA ASP A 69 -1.97 18.00 -9.57
C ASP A 69 -0.69 18.56 -8.92
N ASN A 70 -0.13 19.60 -9.53
CA ASN A 70 0.83 20.54 -8.94
C ASN A 70 2.16 19.95 -8.41
N GLY A 71 2.55 18.75 -8.85
CA GLY A 71 3.82 18.12 -8.48
C GLY A 71 3.84 17.63 -7.03
N GLN A 72 2.68 17.22 -6.50
CA GLN A 72 2.57 16.62 -5.17
C GLN A 72 3.26 15.26 -5.09
N ILE A 73 3.36 14.52 -6.19
CA ILE A 73 3.93 13.18 -6.21
C ILE A 73 5.04 13.12 -7.26
N LYS A 74 6.27 12.82 -6.84
CA LYS A 74 7.36 12.45 -7.76
C LYS A 74 7.41 10.94 -7.97
N GLU A 75 7.28 10.19 -6.87
CA GLU A 75 7.36 8.73 -6.84
C GLU A 75 6.29 8.16 -5.90
N GLN A 76 5.87 6.92 -6.12
CA GLN A 76 4.92 6.24 -5.22
C GLN A 76 5.63 5.11 -4.49
N ILE A 77 5.60 5.16 -3.16
CA ILE A 77 6.12 4.11 -2.27
C ILE A 77 4.93 3.59 -1.46
N ALA A 78 4.73 2.28 -1.43
CA ALA A 78 3.77 1.68 -0.53
C ALA A 78 4.35 1.58 0.87
N PHE A 79 3.54 1.96 1.85
CA PHE A 79 3.83 1.90 3.27
C PHE A 79 2.81 0.98 3.92
N ASN A 80 3.27 -0.07 4.59
CA ASN A 80 2.42 -0.98 5.36
C ASN A 80 2.95 -1.15 6.78
N PHE A 81 2.16 -0.73 7.76
CA PHE A 81 2.40 -0.99 9.18
C PHE A 81 1.58 -2.19 9.66
N PHE A 82 2.24 -3.21 10.18
CA PHE A 82 1.64 -4.47 10.58
C PHE A 82 1.21 -4.44 12.04
N LEU A 83 -0.10 -4.30 12.27
CA LEU A 83 -0.72 -4.30 13.60
C LEU A 83 -0.99 -5.72 14.11
N ASP A 84 -1.16 -6.67 13.21
CA ASP A 84 -1.27 -8.09 13.53
C ASP A 84 -0.90 -8.93 12.30
N ASN A 85 -0.40 -10.14 12.55
CA ASN A 85 -0.02 -11.07 11.49
C ASN A 85 -0.78 -12.37 11.64
N ALA A 86 -1.17 -12.93 10.49
CA ALA A 86 -1.75 -14.26 10.45
C ALA A 86 -0.78 -15.28 11.06
N GLU A 87 -1.33 -16.24 11.80
CA GLU A 87 -0.56 -17.34 12.37
C GLU A 87 0.04 -18.18 11.23
N ASP A 88 -0.79 -18.48 10.23
CA ASP A 88 -0.42 -19.19 9.00
C ASP A 88 -0.97 -18.48 7.74
N GLY A 89 -0.13 -18.41 6.70
CA GLY A 89 -0.39 -17.64 5.49
C GLY A 89 -0.23 -16.13 5.66
N GLY A 90 -0.84 -15.34 4.76
CA GLY A 90 -0.82 -13.87 4.84
C GLY A 90 0.52 -13.20 4.52
N GLU A 91 1.52 -13.96 4.05
CA GLU A 91 2.80 -13.40 3.64
C GLU A 91 2.65 -12.50 2.41
N MET A 92 3.52 -11.51 2.31
CA MET A 92 3.66 -10.72 1.09
C MET A 92 4.39 -11.54 0.04
N GLU A 93 3.88 -11.53 -1.18
CA GLU A 93 4.57 -12.08 -2.34
C GLU A 93 5.05 -10.94 -3.22
N LEU A 94 6.31 -11.01 -3.64
CA LEU A 94 6.97 -9.96 -4.39
C LEU A 94 7.56 -10.56 -5.67
N TRP A 95 7.21 -9.98 -6.81
CA TRP A 95 7.81 -10.32 -8.09
C TRP A 95 8.84 -9.26 -8.46
N ASN A 96 9.98 -9.69 -9.02
CA ASN A 96 10.91 -8.78 -9.68
C ASN A 96 10.43 -8.47 -11.11
N TRP A 97 9.17 -8.05 -11.24
CA TRP A 97 8.52 -7.77 -12.50
C TRP A 97 7.68 -6.51 -12.39
N LYS A 98 7.92 -5.56 -13.30
CA LYS A 98 7.25 -4.27 -13.38
C LYS A 98 6.65 -4.13 -14.79
N PRO A 99 5.50 -4.77 -15.06
CA PRO A 99 4.88 -4.70 -16.38
C PRO A 99 4.45 -3.27 -16.73
N SER A 100 4.49 -2.97 -18.02
CA SER A 100 3.75 -1.84 -18.62
C SER A 100 2.24 -2.05 -18.53
N ASP A 101 1.45 -1.00 -18.76
CA ASP A 101 -0.01 -1.10 -18.72
C ASP A 101 -0.57 -2.08 -19.77
N ASP A 102 0.02 -2.10 -20.97
CA ASP A 102 -0.38 -3.03 -22.03
C ASP A 102 -0.05 -4.48 -21.70
N GLU A 103 1.10 -4.73 -21.05
CA GLU A 103 1.43 -6.07 -20.54
C GLU A 103 0.49 -6.46 -19.42
N TYR A 104 0.25 -5.56 -18.45
CA TYR A 104 -0.65 -5.81 -17.31
C TYR A 104 -2.02 -6.28 -17.77
N ARG A 105 -2.61 -5.60 -18.77
CA ARG A 105 -3.93 -5.95 -19.35
C ARG A 105 -3.97 -7.35 -19.97
N LYS A 106 -2.87 -7.85 -20.54
CA LYS A 106 -2.82 -9.21 -21.12
C LYS A 106 -2.93 -10.30 -20.05
N PHE A 107 -2.40 -10.03 -18.85
CA PHE A 107 -2.38 -10.98 -17.74
C PHE A 107 -3.51 -10.76 -16.72
N GLN A 108 -4.30 -9.70 -16.86
CA GLN A 108 -5.44 -9.41 -15.99
C GLN A 108 -6.44 -10.57 -15.94
N HIS A 109 -7.12 -10.66 -14.80
CA HIS A 109 -8.16 -11.65 -14.61
C HIS A 109 -9.37 -11.34 -15.51
N THR A 110 -9.89 -12.37 -16.19
CA THR A 110 -11.15 -12.27 -16.95
C THR A 110 -12.40 -12.26 -16.06
N ASN A 111 -12.27 -12.63 -14.78
CA ASN A 111 -13.34 -12.56 -13.80
C ASN A 111 -13.47 -11.11 -13.35
N ILE A 112 -14.65 -10.51 -13.60
CA ILE A 112 -14.93 -9.11 -13.28
C ILE A 112 -14.70 -8.77 -11.79
N LYS A 113 -14.83 -9.74 -10.87
CA LYS A 113 -14.60 -9.51 -9.44
C LYS A 113 -13.11 -9.42 -9.06
N LEU A 114 -12.23 -9.90 -9.93
CA LEU A 114 -10.79 -10.02 -9.69
C LEU A 114 -9.96 -9.27 -10.75
N ASN A 115 -10.61 -8.55 -11.67
CA ASN A 115 -9.96 -7.86 -12.79
C ASN A 115 -9.09 -6.67 -12.35
N TYR A 116 -9.17 -6.25 -11.08
CA TYR A 116 -8.22 -5.32 -10.47
C TYR A 116 -6.80 -5.90 -10.44
N GLY A 117 -6.68 -7.23 -10.35
CA GLY A 117 -5.43 -7.97 -10.32
C GLY A 117 -5.16 -8.81 -11.56
N LEU A 118 -4.01 -9.47 -11.52
CA LEU A 118 -3.52 -10.42 -12.50
C LEU A 118 -4.01 -11.83 -12.18
N ASP A 119 -4.27 -12.60 -13.23
CA ASP A 119 -4.54 -14.02 -13.09
C ASP A 119 -3.24 -14.74 -12.73
N ARG A 120 -3.16 -15.24 -11.50
CA ARG A 120 -2.00 -15.95 -10.98
C ARG A 120 -1.57 -17.14 -11.85
N SER A 121 -2.49 -17.78 -12.56
CA SER A 121 -2.18 -18.92 -13.44
C SER A 121 -1.42 -18.51 -14.71
N LYS A 122 -1.43 -17.22 -15.07
CA LYS A 122 -0.81 -16.69 -16.28
C LYS A 122 0.55 -16.02 -16.05
N ILE A 123 1.00 -15.92 -14.80
CA ILE A 123 2.24 -15.23 -14.43
C ILE A 123 3.21 -16.20 -13.77
N SER A 124 4.49 -15.83 -13.68
CA SER A 124 5.50 -16.64 -13.01
C SER A 124 5.25 -16.73 -11.51
N LEU A 125 5.96 -17.64 -10.84
CA LEU A 125 6.03 -17.65 -9.37
C LEU A 125 6.67 -16.36 -8.84
N PRO A 126 6.33 -15.94 -7.60
CA PRO A 126 6.95 -14.77 -6.98
C PRO A 126 8.46 -14.98 -6.85
N TYR A 127 9.20 -13.88 -6.97
CA TYR A 127 10.66 -13.87 -6.79
C TYR A 127 11.03 -14.15 -5.33
N THR A 128 10.25 -13.59 -4.40
CA THR A 128 10.42 -13.85 -2.97
C THR A 128 9.10 -13.75 -2.22
N THR A 129 9.08 -14.30 -1.02
CA THR A 129 7.99 -14.12 -0.05
C THR A 129 8.53 -13.52 1.23
N TYR A 130 7.74 -12.68 1.88
CA TYR A 130 8.13 -12.01 3.11
C TYR A 130 7.02 -12.13 4.14
N LYS A 131 7.33 -12.65 5.34
CA LYS A 131 6.44 -12.68 6.50
C LYS A 131 6.80 -11.52 7.44
N PRO A 132 6.00 -10.44 7.46
CA PRO A 132 6.27 -9.29 8.31
C PRO A 132 6.12 -9.64 9.79
N LYS A 133 6.77 -8.87 10.66
CA LYS A 133 6.68 -8.99 12.11
C LYS A 133 5.65 -8.02 12.68
N LEU A 134 5.17 -8.32 13.89
CA LEU A 134 4.27 -7.43 14.62
C LEU A 134 4.99 -6.09 14.87
N GLY A 135 4.33 -4.98 14.55
CA GLY A 135 4.88 -3.64 14.68
C GLY A 135 5.87 -3.25 13.57
N GLU A 136 6.06 -4.10 12.56
CA GLU A 136 6.97 -3.79 11.45
C GLU A 136 6.34 -2.80 10.47
N ILE A 137 7.18 -1.93 9.91
CA ILE A 137 6.86 -1.10 8.75
C ILE A 137 7.60 -1.67 7.54
N VAL A 138 6.85 -2.03 6.50
CA VAL A 138 7.41 -2.45 5.21
C VAL A 138 7.18 -1.36 4.18
N LEU A 139 8.29 -0.88 3.58
CA LEU A 139 8.29 0.07 2.48
C LEU A 139 8.75 -0.62 1.20
N PHE A 140 8.02 -0.45 0.10
CA PHE A 140 8.40 -1.04 -1.18
C PHE A 140 7.85 -0.23 -2.36
N ASN A 141 8.38 -0.50 -3.56
CA ASN A 141 7.89 0.10 -4.80
C ASN A 141 6.66 -0.68 -5.30
N PRO A 142 5.43 -0.14 -5.21
CA PRO A 142 4.21 -0.88 -5.53
C PRO A 142 3.97 -1.00 -7.04
N ARG A 143 4.84 -0.41 -7.87
CA ARG A 143 4.83 -0.61 -9.32
C ARG A 143 5.37 -1.99 -9.70
N TYR A 144 6.08 -2.67 -8.81
CA TYR A 144 6.39 -4.09 -9.00
C TYR A 144 5.16 -4.93 -8.63
N VAL A 145 4.94 -6.04 -9.35
CA VAL A 145 3.82 -6.94 -9.05
C VAL A 145 4.00 -7.51 -7.65
N HIS A 146 2.94 -7.43 -6.85
CA HIS A 146 2.92 -7.91 -5.49
C HIS A 146 1.53 -8.43 -5.11
N ALA A 147 1.49 -9.30 -4.10
CA ALA A 147 0.27 -9.96 -3.64
C ALA A 147 0.33 -10.22 -2.13
N VAL A 148 -0.78 -10.71 -1.57
CA VAL A 148 -0.78 -11.28 -0.22
C VAL A 148 -1.32 -12.70 -0.29
N LYS A 149 -0.53 -13.66 0.19
CA LYS A 149 -0.94 -15.06 0.27
C LYS A 149 -2.21 -15.19 1.08
N LYS A 150 -3.00 -16.22 0.73
CA LYS A 150 -4.18 -16.60 1.48
C LYS A 150 -3.85 -16.71 2.97
N VAL A 151 -4.66 -16.07 3.80
CA VAL A 151 -4.64 -16.28 5.26
C VAL A 151 -5.28 -17.63 5.52
N ASN A 152 -4.51 -18.56 6.06
CA ASN A 152 -5.01 -19.91 6.39
C ASN A 152 -5.52 -19.97 7.82
N LYS A 153 -4.88 -19.23 8.74
CA LYS A 153 -5.26 -19.18 10.16
C LYS A 153 -5.03 -17.80 10.77
N GLY A 154 -6.00 -17.32 11.54
CA GLY A 154 -5.92 -16.05 12.26
C GLY A 154 -6.26 -14.84 11.40
N ILE A 155 -5.70 -13.67 11.75
CA ILE A 155 -6.00 -12.38 11.12
C ILE A 155 -4.71 -11.65 10.76
N ARG A 156 -4.69 -11.05 9.56
CA ARG A 156 -3.65 -10.09 9.17
C ARG A 156 -4.26 -8.70 9.17
N LEU A 157 -3.70 -7.81 9.99
CA LEU A 157 -4.19 -6.44 10.17
C LEU A 157 -3.08 -5.44 9.82
N THR A 158 -3.33 -4.59 8.82
CA THR A 158 -2.37 -3.55 8.42
C THR A 158 -3.00 -2.16 8.39
N ILE A 159 -2.19 -1.16 8.73
CA ILE A 159 -2.45 0.24 8.36
C ILE A 159 -1.57 0.55 7.15
N SER A 160 -2.20 0.92 6.04
CA SER A 160 -1.55 1.16 4.77
C SER A 160 -1.67 2.62 4.35
N CYS A 161 -0.63 3.14 3.72
CA CYS A 161 -0.68 4.38 2.96
C CYS A 161 0.33 4.35 1.82
N PHE A 162 0.29 5.36 0.97
CA PHE A 162 1.35 5.68 0.04
C PHE A 162 2.15 6.87 0.54
N LEU A 163 3.42 6.90 0.18
CA LEU A 163 4.39 7.94 0.48
C LEU A 163 5.02 8.44 -0.82
N SER A 164 5.28 9.75 -0.88
CA SER A 164 6.05 10.39 -1.95
C SER A 164 6.92 11.52 -1.40
N VAL A 165 7.82 12.01 -2.23
CA VAL A 165 8.49 13.30 -2.07
C VAL A 165 7.88 14.27 -3.07
N ASN A 166 7.42 15.43 -2.60
CA ASN A 166 6.84 16.43 -3.49
C ASN A 166 7.92 17.34 -4.13
N LYS A 167 7.50 18.34 -4.92
CA LYS A 167 8.41 19.32 -5.53
C LYS A 167 9.25 20.13 -4.55
N ASN A 168 8.78 20.32 -3.32
CA ASN A 168 9.48 21.03 -2.24
C ASN A 168 10.36 20.10 -1.39
N GLU A 169 10.49 18.83 -1.81
CA GLU A 169 11.25 17.79 -1.10
C GLU A 169 10.63 17.35 0.24
N GLU A 170 9.39 17.75 0.53
CA GLU A 170 8.63 17.32 1.70
C GLU A 170 8.10 15.91 1.47
N LEU A 171 8.04 15.09 2.53
CA LEU A 171 7.30 13.84 2.47
C LEU A 171 5.79 14.12 2.44
N VAL A 172 5.08 13.43 1.56
CA VAL A 172 3.62 13.46 1.51
C VAL A 172 3.03 12.07 1.57
N VAL A 173 1.95 11.91 2.33
CA VAL A 173 1.23 10.63 2.47
C VAL A 173 -0.24 10.71 2.06
N TRP A 174 -0.77 9.63 1.50
CA TRP A 174 -2.19 9.48 1.14
C TRP A 174 -2.61 8.00 1.15
N SER A 175 -3.88 7.68 0.93
CA SER A 175 -4.38 6.31 0.76
C SER A 175 -5.59 6.27 -0.14
#